data_AF-A0A968XWM0-F1
#
_entry.id   AF-A0A968XWM0-F1
#
_cell.length_a   1.000
_cell.length_b   1.000
_cell.length_c   1.000
_cell.angle_alpha   90.00
_cell.angle_beta   90.00
_cell.angle_gamma   90.00
#
_symmetry.space_group_name_H-M   'P 1'
#
loop_
_entity.id
_entity.type
_entity.pdbx_description
1 polymer ?
#
loop_
_entity_poly.entity_id
_entity_poly.type
_entity_poly.pdbx_seq_one_letter_code
_entity_poly.pdbx_strand_id
1 'polypeptide(L)'
;QEKLFFLDYAPVIFTSAKSGFHLDRLLEAIRYVSDQLKQKIPTAILNRTLRDAIEAKQPISNKGHFLKFYYATQVKQSPPTFLLFVNKGELFSPQYVKHLTAQMRKAFGYEGCAIVLVPRARPKTVESIRKVKPPGTGERKRPAKGGVKRGKPFSKGRPPQRGPRARR
;
A
#
# COMPACT_ATOMS: atom_id res chain seq x y z
N GLN A 1 -4.70 0.29 -28.60
CA GLN A 1 -4.42 -0.36 -27.30
C GLN A 1 -5.55 -0.18 -26.28
N GLU A 2 -6.53 0.71 -26.52
CA GLU A 2 -7.62 1.03 -25.58
C GLU A 2 -8.51 -0.16 -25.15
N LYS A 3 -8.64 -1.20 -25.98
CA LYS A 3 -9.42 -2.40 -25.65
C LYS A 3 -8.63 -3.49 -24.89
N LEU A 4 -7.31 -3.36 -24.76
CA LEU A 4 -6.40 -4.39 -24.19
C LEU A 4 -5.54 -3.85 -23.04
N PHE A 5 -6.08 -2.94 -22.23
CA PHE A 5 -5.40 -2.31 -21.07
C PHE A 5 -4.94 -3.29 -19.97
N PHE A 6 -5.38 -4.54 -20.01
CA PHE A 6 -4.96 -5.57 -19.05
C PHE A 6 -3.67 -6.30 -19.51
N LEU A 7 -3.23 -6.08 -20.75
CA LEU A 7 -2.05 -6.67 -21.37
C LEU A 7 -0.89 -5.68 -21.52
N ASP A 8 -0.82 -4.64 -20.68
CA ASP A 8 0.24 -3.62 -20.71
C ASP A 8 1.66 -4.18 -20.63
N TYR A 9 1.81 -5.44 -20.24
CA TYR A 9 3.07 -6.14 -20.09
C TYR A 9 3.47 -7.03 -21.26
N ALA A 10 2.55 -7.30 -22.18
CA ALA A 10 2.79 -8.20 -23.30
C ALA A 10 3.54 -7.46 -24.42
N PRO A 11 4.65 -8.01 -24.93
CA PRO A 11 5.33 -7.43 -26.09
C PRO A 11 4.42 -7.52 -27.32
N VAL A 12 4.34 -6.44 -28.10
CA VAL A 12 3.59 -6.39 -29.35
C VAL A 12 4.55 -6.52 -30.52
N ILE A 13 4.38 -7.57 -31.32
CA ILE A 13 5.22 -7.87 -32.49
C ILE A 13 4.31 -8.00 -33.72
N PHE A 14 4.62 -7.21 -34.75
CA PHE A 14 3.92 -7.29 -36.03
C PHE A 14 4.57 -8.36 -36.90
N THR A 15 3.77 -9.35 -37.33
CA THR A 15 4.21 -10.49 -38.15
C THR A 15 3.20 -10.75 -39.27
N SER A 16 3.65 -11.47 -40.31
CA SER A 16 2.80 -11.94 -41.41
C SER A 16 3.12 -13.39 -41.74
N ALA A 17 2.14 -14.28 -41.54
CA ALA A 17 2.28 -15.69 -41.84
C ALA A 17 2.44 -15.97 -43.35
N LYS A 18 1.87 -15.12 -44.21
CA LYS A 18 1.91 -15.30 -45.68
C LYS A 18 3.27 -14.97 -46.27
N SER A 19 3.92 -13.91 -45.79
CA SER A 19 5.21 -13.45 -46.29
C SER A 19 6.40 -13.92 -45.45
N GLY A 20 6.15 -14.58 -44.31
CA GLY A 20 7.19 -14.98 -43.35
C GLY A 20 7.80 -13.81 -42.57
N PHE A 21 7.22 -12.61 -42.65
CA PHE A 21 7.79 -11.41 -42.04
C PHE A 21 7.81 -11.51 -40.50
N HIS A 22 8.99 -11.30 -39.90
CA HIS A 22 9.24 -11.32 -38.45
C HIS A 22 8.88 -12.62 -37.70
N LEU A 23 8.81 -13.75 -38.39
CA LEU A 23 8.53 -15.03 -37.73
C LEU A 23 9.64 -15.41 -36.73
N ASP A 24 10.90 -15.14 -37.05
CA ASP A 24 12.04 -15.41 -36.17
C ASP A 24 11.96 -14.60 -34.88
N ARG A 25 11.68 -13.30 -35.00
CA ARG A 25 11.51 -12.39 -33.85
C ARG A 25 10.36 -12.80 -32.94
N LEU A 26 9.27 -13.35 -33.51
CA LEU A 26 8.17 -13.91 -32.72
C LEU A 26 8.65 -15.12 -31.91
N LEU A 27 9.38 -16.05 -32.53
CA LEU A 27 9.89 -17.24 -31.85
C LEU A 27 10.90 -16.90 -30.75
N GLU A 28 11.78 -15.91 -30.98
CA GLU A 28 12.69 -15.39 -29.97
C GLU A 28 11.94 -14.80 -28.76
N ALA A 29 10.91 -13.98 -29.02
CA ALA A 29 10.10 -13.42 -27.94
C ALA A 29 9.36 -14.49 -27.14
N ILE A 30 8.84 -15.54 -27.80
CA ILE A 30 8.22 -16.68 -27.13
C ILE A 30 9.22 -17.39 -26.21
N ARG A 31 10.43 -17.65 -26.69
CA ARG A 31 11.50 -18.28 -25.90
C ARG A 31 11.87 -17.43 -24.70
N TYR A 32 12.09 -16.13 -24.91
CA TYR A 32 12.40 -15.19 -23.84
C TYR A 32 11.33 -15.18 -22.76
N VAL A 33 10.05 -15.04 -23.12
CA VAL A 33 8.94 -15.07 -22.15
C VAL A 33 8.85 -16.43 -21.45
N SER A 34 9.08 -17.53 -22.15
CA SER A 34 9.10 -18.88 -21.57
C SER A 34 10.18 -19.04 -20.50
N ASP A 35 11.36 -18.49 -20.73
CA ASP A 35 12.47 -18.54 -19.77
C ASP A 35 12.21 -17.67 -18.55
N GLN A 36 11.63 -16.47 -18.75
CA GLN A 36 11.19 -15.60 -17.66
C GLN A 36 10.14 -16.28 -16.75
N LEU A 37 9.20 -17.04 -17.33
CA LEU A 37 8.21 -17.80 -16.54
C LEU A 37 8.83 -18.92 -15.68
N LYS A 38 10.03 -19.42 -16.03
CA LYS A 38 10.72 -20.47 -15.28
C LYS A 38 11.68 -19.91 -14.23
N GLN A 39 11.92 -18.60 -14.23
CA GLN A 39 12.87 -17.94 -13.35
C GLN A 39 12.49 -18.11 -11.87
N LYS A 40 13.42 -18.64 -11.08
CA LYS A 40 13.35 -18.71 -9.61
C LYS A 40 14.16 -17.59 -9.00
N ILE A 41 13.53 -16.74 -8.21
CA ILE A 41 14.20 -15.61 -7.56
C ILE A 41 14.61 -16.01 -6.14
N PRO A 42 15.89 -15.81 -5.76
CA PRO A 42 16.32 -15.96 -4.38
C PRO A 42 15.53 -15.04 -3.45
N THR A 43 14.99 -15.60 -2.37
CA THR A 43 14.14 -14.87 -1.42
C THR A 43 14.84 -13.65 -0.83
N ALA A 44 16.16 -13.70 -0.62
CA ALA A 44 16.94 -12.58 -0.11
C ALA A 44 16.88 -11.35 -1.03
N ILE A 45 17.09 -11.55 -2.34
CA ILE A 45 17.06 -10.48 -3.33
C ILE A 45 15.64 -9.94 -3.48
N LEU A 46 14.64 -10.83 -3.58
CA LEU A 46 13.22 -10.46 -3.61
C LEU A 46 12.84 -9.54 -2.44
N ASN A 47 13.22 -9.91 -1.22
CA ASN A 47 12.88 -9.15 -0.03
C ASN A 47 13.58 -7.79 0.01
N ARG A 48 14.83 -7.69 -0.48
CA ARG A 48 15.53 -6.42 -0.60
C ARG A 48 14.82 -5.49 -1.59
N THR A 49 14.60 -5.96 -2.82
CA THR A 49 13.93 -5.18 -3.86
C THR A 49 12.53 -4.72 -3.46
N LEU A 50 11.75 -5.58 -2.79
CA LEU A 50 10.42 -5.19 -2.30
C LEU A 50 10.49 -4.15 -1.19
N ARG A 51 11.47 -4.23 -0.28
CA ARG A 51 11.65 -3.19 0.76
C ARG A 51 11.99 -1.85 0.13
N ASP A 52 12.94 -1.83 -0.79
CA ASP A 52 13.35 -0.62 -1.52
C ASP A 52 12.16 0.00 -2.27
N ALA A 53 11.34 -0.83 -2.92
CA ALA A 53 10.13 -0.39 -3.62
C ALA A 53 9.05 0.19 -2.67
N ILE A 54 8.89 -0.39 -1.48
CA ILE A 54 7.93 0.07 -0.47
C ILE A 54 8.42 1.38 0.17
N GLU A 55 9.72 1.51 0.39
CA GLU A 55 10.34 2.72 0.93
C GLU A 55 10.24 3.89 -0.05
N ALA A 56 10.47 3.63 -1.34
CA ALA A 56 10.32 4.63 -2.40
C ALA A 56 8.89 5.17 -2.50
N LYS A 57 7.89 4.33 -2.27
CA LYS A 57 6.49 4.74 -2.24
C LYS A 57 5.72 4.00 -1.17
N GLN A 58 5.45 4.69 -0.07
CA GLN A 58 4.58 4.16 0.97
C GLN A 58 3.11 4.16 0.50
N PRO A 59 2.34 3.12 0.86
CA PRO A 59 0.92 3.09 0.58
C PRO A 59 0.19 4.10 1.46
N ILE A 60 -0.90 4.66 0.93
CA ILE A 60 -1.76 5.57 1.69
C ILE A 60 -2.32 4.82 2.89
N SER A 61 -2.19 5.42 4.07
CA SER A 61 -2.72 4.86 5.31
C SER A 61 -4.24 4.72 5.22
N ASN A 62 -4.75 3.51 5.42
CA ASN A 62 -6.18 3.27 5.51
C ASN A 62 -6.53 3.11 7.00
N LYS A 63 -7.49 3.90 7.49
CA LYS A 63 -7.94 3.90 8.90
C LYS A 63 -6.83 4.14 9.93
N GLY A 64 -5.79 4.91 9.58
CA GLY A 64 -4.68 5.25 10.48
C GLY A 64 -3.66 4.11 10.69
N HIS A 65 -3.74 3.03 9.92
CA HIS A 65 -2.77 1.94 9.98
C HIS A 65 -1.86 1.92 8.74
N PHE A 66 -0.55 1.94 8.97
CA PHE A 66 0.44 1.75 7.93
C PHE A 66 0.55 0.27 7.52
N LEU A 67 0.82 0.03 6.23
CA LEU A 67 1.16 -1.29 5.74
C LEU A 67 2.53 -1.68 6.31
N LYS A 68 2.57 -2.79 7.04
CA LYS A 68 3.83 -3.36 7.52
C LYS A 68 4.15 -4.60 6.70
N PHE A 69 5.20 -4.49 5.90
CA PHE A 69 5.77 -5.62 5.16
C PHE A 69 6.73 -6.39 6.06
N TYR A 70 6.63 -7.71 6.06
CA TYR A 70 7.52 -8.57 6.84
C TYR A 70 8.49 -9.31 5.94
N TYR A 71 7.96 -10.12 5.04
CA TYR A 71 8.75 -10.89 4.08
C TYR A 71 7.88 -11.32 2.91
N ALA A 72 8.53 -11.73 1.83
CA ALA A 72 7.91 -12.33 0.66
C ALA A 72 8.66 -13.58 0.22
N THR A 73 7.95 -14.46 -0.47
CA THR A 73 8.50 -15.65 -1.11
C THR A 73 7.81 -15.92 -2.43
N GLN A 74 8.50 -16.58 -3.36
CA GLN A 74 7.92 -17.08 -4.60
C GLN A 74 7.28 -18.45 -4.34
N VAL A 75 5.99 -18.58 -4.62
CA VAL A 75 5.21 -19.81 -4.39
C VAL A 75 5.00 -20.60 -5.67
N LYS A 76 4.82 -19.90 -6.80
CA LYS A 76 4.62 -20.51 -8.11
C LYS A 76 5.51 -19.84 -9.14
N GLN A 77 5.97 -20.61 -10.12
CA GLN A 77 6.79 -20.14 -11.24
C GLN A 77 5.95 -19.71 -12.44
N SER A 78 4.95 -20.49 -12.86
CA SER A 78 4.09 -20.16 -14.01
C SER A 78 2.60 -20.16 -13.64
N PRO A 79 1.95 -18.97 -13.52
CA PRO A 79 2.54 -17.63 -13.53
C PRO A 79 3.40 -17.36 -12.28
N PRO A 80 4.35 -16.41 -12.33
CA PRO A 80 5.15 -16.02 -11.17
C PRO A 80 4.26 -15.45 -10.07
N THR A 81 4.06 -16.23 -9.01
CA THR A 81 3.20 -15.87 -7.88
C THR A 81 4.06 -15.63 -6.65
N PHE A 82 4.00 -14.40 -6.14
CA PHE A 82 4.69 -13.99 -4.93
C PHE A 82 3.70 -13.86 -3.78
N LEU A 83 4.01 -14.52 -2.68
CA LEU A 83 3.28 -14.43 -1.42
C LEU A 83 3.93 -13.37 -0.54
N LEU A 84 3.18 -12.32 -0.21
CA LEU A 84 3.66 -11.22 0.61
C LEU A 84 3.03 -11.30 2.00
N PHE A 85 3.85 -11.44 3.02
CA PHE A 85 3.40 -11.44 4.40
C PHE A 85 3.37 -10.02 4.95
N VAL A 86 2.17 -9.57 5.27
CA VAL A 86 1.90 -8.23 5.78
C VAL A 86 1.04 -8.27 7.03
N ASN A 87 0.86 -7.12 7.67
CA ASN A 87 0.00 -6.99 8.84
C ASN A 87 -1.48 -7.17 8.49
N LYS A 88 -1.96 -6.47 7.45
CA LYS A 88 -3.36 -6.50 7.00
C LYS A 88 -3.37 -6.51 5.48
N GLY A 89 -3.95 -7.55 4.88
CA GLY A 89 -4.10 -7.67 3.42
C GLY A 89 -5.01 -6.60 2.83
N GLU A 90 -6.00 -6.12 3.58
CA GLU A 90 -6.94 -5.06 3.17
C GLU A 90 -6.27 -3.70 2.88
N LEU A 91 -5.04 -3.50 3.38
CA LEU A 91 -4.27 -2.27 3.12
C LEU A 91 -3.65 -2.27 1.71
N PHE A 92 -3.67 -3.40 0.98
CA PHE A 92 -3.23 -3.47 -0.40
C PHE A 92 -4.32 -2.95 -1.35
N SER A 93 -4.29 -1.66 -1.64
CA SER A 93 -5.10 -1.09 -2.71
C SER A 93 -4.65 -1.64 -4.09
N PRO A 94 -5.55 -1.81 -5.07
CA PRO A 94 -5.21 -2.30 -6.41
C PRO A 94 -4.13 -1.47 -7.11
N GLN A 95 -4.13 -0.16 -6.90
CA GLN A 95 -3.09 0.75 -7.42
C GLN A 95 -1.72 0.46 -6.83
N TYR A 96 -1.66 0.08 -5.55
CA TYR A 96 -0.40 -0.26 -4.89
C TYR A 96 0.14 -1.60 -5.37
N VAL A 97 -0.74 -2.57 -5.61
CA VAL A 97 -0.38 -3.84 -6.27
C VAL A 97 0.24 -3.57 -7.63
N LYS A 98 -0.37 -2.71 -8.46
CA LYS A 98 0.19 -2.31 -9.77
C LYS A 98 1.57 -1.68 -9.65
N HIS A 99 1.78 -0.80 -8.66
CA HIS A 99 3.08 -0.20 -8.39
C HIS A 99 4.15 -1.24 -8.07
N LEU A 100 3.88 -2.15 -7.12
CA LEU A 100 4.85 -3.19 -6.76
C LEU A 100 5.11 -4.15 -7.92
N THR A 101 4.07 -4.54 -8.67
CA THR A 101 4.23 -5.36 -9.87
C THR A 101 5.12 -4.68 -10.91
N ALA A 102 4.96 -3.36 -11.12
CA ALA A 102 5.81 -2.61 -12.03
C ALA A 102 7.27 -2.58 -11.57
N GLN A 103 7.53 -2.39 -10.26
CA GLN A 103 8.88 -2.43 -9.71
C GLN A 103 9.51 -3.83 -9.81
N MET A 104 8.73 -4.89 -9.57
CA MET A 104 9.18 -6.28 -9.74
C MET A 104 9.55 -6.58 -11.19
N ARG A 105 8.79 -6.07 -12.16
CA ARG A 105 9.13 -6.20 -13.58
C ARG A 105 10.45 -5.52 -13.92
N LYS A 106 10.64 -4.28 -13.47
CA LYS A 106 11.86 -3.51 -13.71
C LYS A 106 13.10 -4.18 -13.10
N ALA A 107 12.96 -4.80 -11.93
CA ALA A 107 14.08 -5.40 -11.22
C ALA A 107 14.46 -6.80 -11.75
N PHE A 108 13.49 -7.61 -12.20
CA PHE A 108 13.70 -9.02 -12.48
C PHE A 108 13.47 -9.45 -13.94
N GLY A 109 13.00 -8.57 -14.82
CA GLY A 109 12.89 -8.87 -16.26
C GLY A 109 11.63 -9.63 -16.68
N TYR A 110 10.55 -9.58 -15.88
CA TYR A 110 9.25 -10.23 -16.17
C TYR A 110 8.41 -9.56 -17.28
N GLU A 111 9.05 -9.16 -18.37
CA GLU A 111 8.38 -8.71 -19.58
C GLU A 111 7.58 -9.86 -20.20
N GLY A 112 6.39 -9.58 -20.72
CA GLY A 112 5.47 -10.60 -21.23
C GLY A 112 4.81 -11.49 -20.19
N CYS A 113 5.23 -11.42 -18.91
CA CYS A 113 4.75 -12.30 -17.86
C CYS A 113 3.72 -11.61 -16.95
N ALA A 114 2.61 -12.30 -16.67
CA ALA A 114 1.66 -11.89 -15.64
C ALA A 114 2.23 -12.20 -14.25
N ILE A 115 2.51 -11.16 -13.46
CA ILE A 115 2.94 -11.32 -12.06
C ILE A 115 1.72 -11.30 -11.15
N VAL A 116 1.62 -12.28 -10.26
CA VAL A 116 0.55 -12.35 -9.26
C VAL A 116 1.13 -12.07 -7.88
N LEU A 117 0.62 -11.03 -7.21
CA LEU A 117 0.97 -10.71 -5.83
C LEU A 117 -0.19 -11.11 -4.92
N VAL A 118 0.07 -12.02 -3.97
CA VAL A 118 -0.92 -12.49 -3.00
C VAL A 118 -0.54 -11.95 -1.61
N PRO A 119 -1.23 -10.93 -1.09
CA PRO A 119 -1.02 -10.49 0.27
C PRO A 119 -1.65 -11.47 1.25
N ARG A 120 -0.90 -11.90 2.26
CA ARG A 120 -1.41 -12.68 3.39
C ARG A 120 -1.09 -11.99 4.71
N ALA A 121 -2.07 -11.97 5.60
CA ALA A 121 -1.85 -11.56 6.97
C ALA A 121 -0.99 -12.63 7.66
N ARG A 122 0.04 -12.20 8.40
CA ARG A 122 0.79 -13.11 9.25
C ARG A 122 -0.14 -13.65 10.36
N PRO A 123 -0.20 -14.97 10.61
CA PRO A 123 -0.91 -15.51 11.77
C PRO A 123 -0.28 -14.93 13.05
N LYS A 124 -1.10 -14.43 13.96
CA LYS A 124 -0.62 -13.90 15.24
C LYS A 124 -0.32 -15.07 16.16
N THR A 125 0.95 -15.34 16.44
CA THR A 125 1.39 -16.39 17.37
C THR A 125 0.97 -16.10 18.82
N VAL A 126 0.70 -14.83 19.15
CA VAL A 126 0.27 -14.39 20.47
C VAL A 126 -0.94 -13.47 20.30
N GLU A 127 -2.05 -13.79 20.96
CA GLU A 127 -3.21 -12.91 21.02
C GLU A 127 -2.85 -11.64 21.79
N SER A 128 -3.27 -10.47 21.29
CA SER A 128 -3.01 -9.22 22.00
C SER A 128 -3.83 -9.20 23.29
N ILE A 129 -3.15 -9.25 24.44
CA ILE A 129 -3.74 -9.23 25.80
C ILE A 129 -4.63 -7.98 26.04
N ARG A 130 -4.54 -6.95 25.19
CA ARG A 130 -5.40 -5.77 25.24
C ARG A 130 -6.85 -6.11 24.88
N LYS A 131 -7.67 -6.45 25.89
CA LYS A 131 -9.13 -6.46 25.78
C LYS A 131 -9.60 -5.07 25.31
N VAL A 132 -10.21 -5.00 24.13
CA VAL A 132 -10.95 -3.80 23.70
C VAL A 132 -12.11 -3.65 24.67
N LYS A 133 -12.13 -2.58 25.48
CA LYS A 133 -13.28 -2.28 26.34
C LYS A 133 -14.50 -2.06 25.43
N PRO A 134 -15.61 -2.79 25.62
CA PRO A 134 -16.80 -2.58 24.81
C PRO A 134 -17.26 -1.11 24.91
N PRO A 135 -17.78 -0.50 23.83
CA PRO A 135 -18.31 0.85 23.89
C PRO A 135 -19.43 0.89 24.94
N GLY A 136 -19.24 1.74 25.94
CA GLY A 136 -19.93 1.64 27.22
C GLY A 136 -21.45 1.76 27.14
N THR A 137 -22.15 0.76 27.68
CA THR A 137 -23.49 0.88 28.25
C THR A 137 -23.35 1.61 29.60
N GLY A 138 -23.07 2.90 29.54
CA GLY A 138 -23.05 3.78 30.70
C GLY A 138 -24.02 4.90 30.45
N GLU A 139 -25.26 4.74 30.92
CA GLU A 139 -26.21 5.84 31.02
C GLU A 139 -25.53 7.00 31.75
N ARG A 140 -25.20 8.06 31.02
CA ARG A 140 -24.86 9.34 31.64
C ARG A 140 -26.15 9.89 32.26
N LYS A 141 -26.44 9.54 33.51
CA LYS A 141 -27.40 10.31 34.32
C LYS A 141 -26.85 11.73 34.44
N ARG A 142 -27.46 12.65 33.69
CA ARG A 142 -27.23 14.09 33.86
C ARG A 142 -27.63 14.45 35.29
N PRO A 143 -26.77 15.11 36.09
CA PRO A 143 -27.22 15.63 37.37
C PRO A 143 -28.28 16.70 37.11
N ALA A 144 -29.41 16.61 37.83
CA ALA A 144 -30.47 17.60 37.79
C ALA A 144 -29.91 18.98 38.19
N LYS A 145 -30.18 20.00 37.38
CA LYS A 145 -29.81 21.39 37.66
C LYS A 145 -30.48 21.83 38.97
N GLY A 146 -29.69 21.90 40.04
CA GLY A 146 -30.03 22.62 41.27
C GLY A 146 -30.00 24.13 41.04
N GLY A 147 -30.90 24.84 41.74
CA GLY A 147 -31.32 26.21 41.46
C GLY A 147 -30.24 27.28 41.42
N VAL A 148 -30.49 28.28 40.58
CA VAL A 148 -29.72 29.52 40.45
C VAL A 148 -29.88 30.35 41.73
N LYS A 149 -28.84 30.41 42.58
CA LYS A 149 -28.73 31.46 43.61
C LYS A 149 -27.98 32.66 43.03
N ARG A 150 -28.71 33.77 42.88
CA ARG A 150 -28.19 35.14 42.65
C ARG A 150 -27.25 35.54 43.80
N GLY A 151 -26.08 36.10 43.49
CA GLY A 151 -25.14 36.59 44.50
C GLY A 151 -24.07 37.56 43.99
N LYS A 152 -24.42 38.86 44.03
CA LYS A 152 -23.64 40.13 44.13
C LYS A 152 -22.55 40.50 43.08
N PRO A 153 -22.48 41.80 42.67
CA PRO A 153 -21.47 42.28 41.73
C PRO A 153 -20.13 42.56 42.41
N PHE A 154 -19.04 42.11 41.77
CA PHE A 154 -17.67 42.44 42.15
C PHE A 154 -17.30 43.82 41.60
N SER A 155 -16.71 44.67 42.45
CA SER A 155 -16.31 46.03 42.11
C SER A 155 -14.80 46.18 41.99
N LYS A 156 -14.40 47.12 41.10
CA LYS A 156 -13.14 47.87 40.98
C LYS A 156 -11.93 47.26 40.25
N GLY A 157 -11.43 48.05 39.28
CA GLY A 157 -10.04 48.03 38.80
C GLY A 157 -9.86 48.83 37.49
N ARG A 158 -9.28 50.04 37.56
CA ARG A 158 -9.00 50.97 36.43
C ARG A 158 -8.11 50.33 35.33
N PRO A 159 -8.22 50.76 34.06
CA PRO A 159 -7.33 50.31 33.00
C PRO A 159 -5.94 50.97 33.09
N PRO A 160 -4.84 50.29 32.71
CA PRO A 160 -3.53 50.93 32.63
C PRO A 160 -3.40 51.82 31.38
N GLN A 161 -2.74 52.96 31.56
CA GLN A 161 -2.51 54.02 30.56
C GLN A 161 -1.58 53.56 29.43
N ARG A 162 -1.90 53.93 28.19
CA ARG A 162 -1.00 53.81 27.02
C ARG A 162 -0.02 54.99 26.99
N GLY A 163 1.28 54.70 27.05
CA GLY A 163 2.36 55.65 26.75
C GLY A 163 2.74 55.64 25.24
N PRO A 164 3.35 56.72 24.72
CA PRO A 164 3.34 57.03 23.29
C PRO A 164 4.42 56.33 22.45
N ARG A 165 4.06 56.03 21.19
CA ARG A 165 4.98 55.64 20.12
C ARG A 165 5.84 56.84 19.71
N ALA A 166 7.15 56.75 19.85
CA ALA A 166 8.08 57.63 19.15
C ALA A 166 8.44 57.02 17.80
N ARG A 167 8.18 57.76 16.72
CA ARG A 167 8.78 57.57 15.39
C ARG A 167 10.10 58.34 15.36
N ARG A 168 11.15 57.71 14.85
CA ARG A 168 12.13 58.26 13.90
C ARG A 168 12.97 57.12 13.35
#